data_AF-A0A1G1QC78-F1
#
_entry.id   AF-A0A1G1QC78-F1
#
_cell.length_a   1.000
_cell.length_b   1.000
_cell.length_c   1.000
_cell.angle_alpha   90.00
_cell.angle_beta   90.00
_cell.angle_gamma   90.00
#
_symmetry.space_group_name_H-M   'P 1'
#
loop_
_entity.id
_entity.type
_entity.pdbx_description
1 polymer ?
#
loop_
_entity_poly.entity_id
_entity_poly.type
_entity_poly.pdbx_seq_one_letter_code
_entity_poly.pdbx_strand_id
1 'polypeptide(L)'
;MNFEKTVENIFSKDSRYKPDAYEFVAAALHFSQKKLKRQGHILGRELLEGLKEFAIEQFGPMAKTVLNHWGIHRTEDVGNIVFNLIEKKFFFRTETDSLDDFKNVYDFESAFSGILENMGKSNPSSGEPAGKKGEKDKKVLQKPPIG
;
A
#
# COMPACT_ATOMS: atom_id res chain seq x y z
N MET A 1 -4.64 -18.20 -14.36
CA MET A 1 -4.69 -16.92 -15.08
C MET A 1 -3.39 -16.19 -14.73
N ASN A 2 -2.60 -15.73 -15.70
CA ASN A 2 -1.38 -14.97 -15.38
C ASN A 2 -1.74 -13.48 -15.31
N PHE A 3 -1.49 -12.86 -14.15
CA PHE A 3 -1.77 -11.44 -13.90
C PHE A 3 -0.96 -10.56 -14.86
N GLU A 4 0.35 -10.79 -14.99
CA GLU A 4 1.27 -10.02 -15.85
C GLU A 4 0.77 -9.98 -17.30
N LYS A 5 0.51 -11.14 -17.90
CA LYS A 5 -0.01 -11.25 -19.28
C LYS A 5 -1.37 -10.55 -19.46
N THR A 6 -2.18 -10.50 -18.40
CA THR A 6 -3.46 -9.81 -18.45
C THR A 6 -3.26 -8.31 -18.44
N VAL A 7 -2.40 -7.81 -17.57
CA VAL A 7 -2.04 -6.39 -17.49
C VAL A 7 -1.39 -5.94 -18.81
N GLU A 8 -0.49 -6.73 -19.40
CA GLU A 8 0.06 -6.48 -20.73
C GLU A 8 -1.04 -6.40 -21.81
N ASN A 9 -2.05 -7.28 -21.74
CA ASN A 9 -3.19 -7.25 -22.66
C ASN A 9 -4.10 -6.03 -22.45
N ILE A 10 -4.24 -5.53 -21.22
CA ILE A 10 -4.95 -4.28 -20.94
C ILE A 10 -4.13 -3.13 -21.52
N PHE A 11 -2.84 -3.03 -21.16
CA PHE A 11 -1.96 -1.94 -21.54
C PHE A 11 -1.81 -1.77 -23.06
N SER A 12 -1.75 -2.88 -23.80
CA SER A 12 -1.70 -2.85 -25.27
C SER A 12 -2.96 -2.29 -25.93
N LYS A 13 -4.10 -2.22 -25.22
CA LYS A 13 -5.37 -1.66 -25.70
C LYS A 13 -5.69 -0.30 -25.10
N ASP A 14 -5.25 -0.08 -23.87
CA ASP A 14 -5.45 1.13 -23.08
C ASP A 14 -4.16 1.44 -22.33
N SER A 15 -3.38 2.36 -22.89
CA SER A 15 -2.08 2.76 -22.35
C SER A 15 -2.15 3.92 -21.37
N ARG A 16 -3.36 4.29 -20.88
CA ARG A 16 -3.53 5.39 -19.91
C ARG A 16 -2.80 5.12 -18.59
N TYR A 17 -2.71 3.86 -18.19
CA TYR A 17 -2.09 3.43 -16.92
C TYR A 17 -0.97 2.44 -17.20
N LYS A 18 0.20 2.63 -16.58
CA LYS A 18 1.33 1.70 -16.73
C LYS A 18 1.05 0.36 -16.02
N PRO A 19 1.70 -0.75 -16.41
CA PRO A 19 1.55 -2.03 -15.73
C PRO A 19 1.71 -1.96 -14.20
N ASP A 20 2.68 -1.17 -13.72
CA ASP A 20 2.94 -0.93 -12.30
C ASP A 20 1.70 -0.38 -11.56
N ALA A 21 0.85 0.41 -12.23
CA ALA A 21 -0.38 0.95 -11.65
C ALA A 21 -1.35 -0.17 -11.26
N TYR A 22 -1.45 -1.22 -12.08
CA TYR A 22 -2.35 -2.35 -11.84
C TYR A 22 -1.85 -3.21 -10.69
N GLU A 23 -0.54 -3.47 -10.64
CA GLU A 23 0.10 -4.18 -9.53
C GLU A 23 -0.07 -3.40 -8.22
N PHE A 24 0.14 -2.08 -8.27
CA PHE A 24 0.02 -1.23 -7.10
C PHE A 24 -1.41 -1.17 -6.56
N VAL A 25 -2.43 -1.03 -7.43
CA VAL A 25 -3.84 -1.05 -7.02
C VAL A 25 -4.24 -2.40 -6.43
N ALA A 26 -3.74 -3.52 -6.96
CA ALA A 26 -3.96 -4.84 -6.37
C ALA A 26 -3.32 -4.98 -4.98
N ALA A 27 -2.09 -4.50 -4.80
CA ALA A 27 -1.43 -4.46 -3.51
C ALA A 27 -2.18 -3.56 -2.51
N ALA A 28 -2.64 -2.38 -2.95
CA ALA A 28 -3.43 -1.45 -2.14
C ALA A 28 -4.78 -2.05 -1.70
N LEU A 29 -5.44 -2.83 -2.56
CA LEU A 29 -6.65 -3.57 -2.20
C LEU A 29 -6.38 -4.56 -1.07
N HIS A 30 -5.32 -5.37 -1.18
CA HIS A 30 -4.93 -6.31 -0.14
C HIS A 30 -4.54 -5.61 1.17
N PHE A 31 -3.82 -4.50 1.09
CA PHE A 31 -3.51 -3.65 2.23
C PHE A 31 -4.79 -3.17 2.93
N SER A 32 -5.75 -2.66 2.16
CA SER A 32 -7.04 -2.15 2.66
C SER A 32 -7.86 -3.24 3.34
N GLN A 33 -8.00 -4.41 2.70
CA GLN A 33 -8.69 -5.58 3.26
C GLN A 33 -8.07 -6.03 4.58
N LYS A 34 -6.74 -6.11 4.64
CA LYS A 34 -6.00 -6.47 5.85
C LYS A 34 -6.22 -5.46 6.97
N LYS A 35 -6.16 -4.16 6.65
CA LYS A 35 -6.39 -3.07 7.62
C LYS A 35 -7.81 -3.12 8.19
N LEU A 36 -8.81 -3.37 7.33
CA LEU A 36 -10.22 -3.46 7.71
C LEU A 36 -10.59 -4.81 8.36
N LYS A 37 -9.65 -5.76 8.43
CA LYS A 37 -9.89 -7.16 8.87
C LYS A 37 -11.08 -7.80 8.12
N ARG A 38 -11.25 -7.45 6.84
CA ARG A 38 -12.36 -7.90 6.00
C ARG A 38 -11.79 -8.66 4.79
N GLN A 39 -12.40 -9.80 4.49
CA GLN A 39 -12.12 -10.55 3.26
C GLN A 39 -13.17 -10.20 2.20
N GLY A 40 -12.75 -10.15 0.94
CA GLY A 40 -13.67 -9.92 -0.18
C GLY A 40 -13.89 -8.43 -0.50
N HIS A 41 -15.12 -8.09 -0.88
CA HIS A 41 -15.45 -6.76 -1.40
C HIS A 41 -15.25 -5.64 -0.36
N ILE A 42 -14.72 -4.51 -0.83
CA ILE A 42 -14.64 -3.24 -0.10
C ILE A 42 -15.14 -2.12 -1.02
N LEU A 43 -15.64 -1.04 -0.42
CA LEU A 43 -16.15 0.12 -1.17
C LEU A 43 -15.01 0.85 -1.89
N GLY A 44 -15.32 1.54 -2.99
CA GLY A 44 -14.34 2.35 -3.73
C GLY A 44 -13.64 3.39 -2.85
N ARG A 45 -14.38 4.03 -1.93
CA ARG A 45 -13.83 4.95 -0.93
C ARG A 45 -12.87 4.27 0.05
N GLU A 46 -13.22 3.07 0.52
CA GLU A 46 -12.35 2.29 1.42
C GLU A 46 -11.04 1.91 0.72
N LEU A 47 -11.11 1.52 -0.56
CA LEU A 47 -9.93 1.24 -1.38
C LEU A 47 -9.07 2.50 -1.59
N LEU A 48 -9.69 3.64 -1.90
CA LEU A 48 -8.96 4.89 -2.16
C LEU A 48 -8.24 5.41 -0.92
N GLU A 49 -8.87 5.31 0.25
CA GLU A 49 -8.23 5.66 1.52
C GLU A 49 -7.04 4.75 1.82
N GLY A 50 -7.22 3.43 1.68
CA GLY A 50 -6.11 2.50 1.87
C GLY A 50 -5.01 2.65 0.82
N LEU A 51 -5.33 2.99 -0.44
CA LEU A 51 -4.35 3.27 -1.47
C LEU A 51 -3.51 4.51 -1.15
N LYS A 52 -4.14 5.58 -0.66
CA LYS A 52 -3.45 6.81 -0.23
C LYS A 52 -2.45 6.51 0.87
N GLU A 53 -2.89 5.81 1.92
CA GLU A 53 -2.03 5.41 3.02
C GLU A 53 -0.89 4.51 2.57
N PHE A 54 -1.20 3.50 1.76
CA PHE A 54 -0.22 2.56 1.23
C PHE A 54 0.83 3.27 0.38
N ALA A 55 0.44 4.22 -0.46
CA ALA A 55 1.38 5.01 -1.26
C ALA A 55 2.32 5.87 -0.39
N ILE A 56 1.79 6.48 0.67
CA ILE A 56 2.60 7.25 1.63
C ILE A 56 3.55 6.32 2.41
N GLU A 57 3.10 5.13 2.80
CA GLU A 57 3.95 4.15 3.50
C GLU A 57 5.12 3.68 2.62
N GLN A 58 4.87 3.42 1.33
CA GLN A 58 5.90 2.91 0.41
C GLN A 58 6.85 3.99 -0.11
N PHE A 59 6.34 5.19 -0.42
CA PHE A 59 7.08 6.21 -1.16
C PHE A 59 7.20 7.54 -0.43
N GLY A 60 6.49 7.70 0.68
CA GLY A 60 6.48 8.93 1.47
C GLY A 60 6.20 10.17 0.60
N PRO A 61 7.06 11.19 0.66
CA PRO A 61 6.93 12.41 -0.16
C PRO A 61 6.87 12.19 -1.68
N MET A 62 7.40 11.06 -2.16
CA MET A 62 7.43 10.73 -3.59
C MET A 62 6.18 10.01 -4.07
N ALA A 63 5.23 9.69 -3.19
CA ALA A 63 3.99 8.98 -3.52
C ALA A 63 3.28 9.58 -4.73
N LYS A 64 3.04 10.91 -4.72
CA LYS A 64 2.40 11.61 -5.83
C LYS A 64 3.18 11.47 -7.14
N THR A 65 4.50 11.68 -7.11
CA THR A 65 5.36 11.62 -8.29
C THR A 65 5.33 10.25 -8.93
N VAL A 66 5.40 9.19 -8.11
CA VAL A 66 5.35 7.80 -8.56
C VAL A 66 3.97 7.46 -9.14
N LEU A 67 2.88 7.78 -8.44
CA LEU A 67 1.52 7.56 -8.93
C LEU A 67 1.25 8.29 -10.25
N ASN A 68 1.65 9.57 -10.34
CA ASN A 68 1.57 10.36 -11.56
C ASN A 68 2.39 9.74 -12.70
N HIS A 69 3.59 9.23 -12.42
CA HIS A 69 4.41 8.56 -13.41
C HIS A 69 3.73 7.31 -13.98
N TRP A 70 2.90 6.63 -13.19
CA TRP A 70 2.11 5.48 -13.60
C TRP A 70 0.76 5.83 -14.25
N GLY A 71 0.42 7.12 -14.35
CA GLY A 71 -0.80 7.63 -14.96
C GLY A 71 -1.98 7.81 -14.00
N ILE A 72 -1.77 7.68 -12.69
CA ILE A 72 -2.79 7.93 -11.66
C ILE A 72 -2.66 9.37 -11.20
N HIS A 73 -3.62 10.21 -11.59
CA HIS A 73 -3.62 11.65 -11.30
C HIS A 73 -4.78 12.09 -10.40
N ARG A 74 -5.83 11.29 -10.30
CA ARG A 74 -7.02 11.55 -9.47
C ARG A 74 -7.68 10.25 -9.02
N THR A 75 -8.64 10.34 -8.11
CA THR A 75 -9.32 9.18 -7.53
C THR A 75 -10.05 8.35 -8.59
N GLU A 76 -10.59 8.99 -9.63
CA GLU A 76 -11.27 8.31 -10.74
C GLU A 76 -10.33 7.41 -11.56
N ASP A 77 -9.03 7.72 -11.61
CA ASP A 77 -8.07 6.89 -12.34
C ASP A 77 -7.91 5.52 -11.68
N VAL A 78 -7.92 5.46 -10.35
CA VAL A 78 -7.96 4.20 -9.60
C VAL A 78 -9.24 3.43 -9.91
N GLY A 79 -10.39 4.12 -10.00
CA GLY A 79 -11.64 3.51 -10.43
C GLY A 79 -11.54 2.87 -11.82
N ASN A 80 -10.97 3.58 -12.80
CA ASN A 80 -10.76 3.02 -14.14
C ASN A 80 -9.86 1.77 -14.11
N ILE A 81 -8.79 1.78 -13.31
CA ILE A 81 -7.90 0.60 -13.14
C ILE A 81 -8.67 -0.58 -12.55
N VAL A 82 -9.47 -0.35 -11.50
CA VAL A 82 -10.32 -1.36 -10.88
C VAL A 82 -11.29 -1.96 -11.90
N PHE A 83 -11.97 -1.12 -12.69
CA PHE A 83 -12.92 -1.59 -13.71
C PHE A 83 -12.23 -2.34 -14.86
N ASN A 84 -11.05 -1.90 -15.29
CA ASN A 84 -10.23 -2.66 -16.24
C ASN A 84 -9.90 -4.09 -15.72
N LEU A 85 -9.63 -4.23 -14.41
CA LEU A 85 -9.37 -5.53 -13.77
C LEU A 85 -10.65 -6.37 -13.59
N ILE A 86 -11.80 -5.74 -13.34
CA ILE A 86 -13.11 -6.40 -13.31
C ILE A 86 -13.47 -6.98 -14.68
N GLU A 87 -13.26 -6.22 -15.76
CA GLU A 87 -13.52 -6.69 -17.13
C GLU A 87 -12.70 -7.95 -17.48
N LYS A 88 -11.49 -8.05 -16.93
CA LYS A 88 -10.62 -9.23 -17.07
C LYS A 88 -10.85 -10.30 -16.01
N LYS A 89 -11.88 -10.17 -15.15
CA LYS A 89 -12.26 -11.13 -14.10
C LYS A 89 -11.19 -11.36 -13.02
N PHE A 90 -10.28 -10.40 -12.82
CA PHE A 90 -9.33 -10.45 -11.71
C PHE A 90 -9.95 -9.92 -10.43
N PHE A 91 -10.78 -8.89 -10.54
CA PHE A 91 -11.57 -8.36 -9.43
C PHE A 91 -13.04 -8.71 -9.62
N PHE A 92 -13.76 -8.77 -8.52
CA PHE A 92 -15.21 -8.95 -8.50
C PHE A 92 -15.88 -7.63 -8.11
N ARG A 93 -17.00 -7.34 -8.77
CA ARG A 93 -17.89 -6.23 -8.41
C ARG A 93 -19.19 -6.76 -7.81
N THR A 94 -19.84 -5.91 -7.04
CA THR A 94 -21.26 -6.02 -6.72
C THR A 94 -22.11 -5.37 -7.82
N GLU A 95 -23.42 -5.58 -7.78
CA GLU A 95 -24.36 -4.95 -8.72
C GLU A 95 -24.38 -3.42 -8.56
N THR A 96 -24.15 -2.93 -7.34
CA THR A 96 -24.18 -1.51 -6.98
C THR A 96 -22.89 -0.77 -7.26
N ASP A 97 -21.77 -1.46 -7.51
CA ASP A 97 -20.48 -0.80 -7.75
C ASP A 97 -20.51 0.00 -9.06
N SER A 98 -19.99 1.23 -8.98
CA SER A 98 -19.94 2.17 -10.08
C SER A 98 -18.60 2.92 -10.09
N LEU A 99 -18.26 3.51 -11.24
CA LEU A 99 -17.13 4.44 -11.31
C LEU A 99 -17.37 5.71 -10.46
N ASP A 100 -18.62 6.03 -10.15
CA ASP A 100 -18.97 7.19 -9.32
C ASP A 100 -18.52 7.03 -7.87
N ASP A 101 -18.31 5.79 -7.41
CA ASP A 101 -17.76 5.50 -6.08
C ASP A 101 -16.31 5.99 -5.89
N PHE A 102 -15.65 6.32 -7.01
CA PHE A 102 -14.28 6.82 -7.07
C PHE A 102 -14.21 8.32 -7.38
N LYS A 103 -15.34 8.99 -7.63
CA LYS A 103 -15.35 10.41 -7.98
C LYS A 103 -15.16 11.30 -6.77
N ASN A 104 -14.25 12.26 -6.88
CA ASN A 104 -14.00 13.31 -5.88
C ASN A 104 -13.93 12.80 -4.42
N VAL A 105 -13.32 11.64 -4.18
CA VAL A 105 -13.23 11.08 -2.82
C VAL A 105 -12.25 11.89 -1.97
N TYR A 106 -11.15 12.34 -2.57
CA TYR A 106 -10.26 13.35 -2.04
C TYR A 106 -9.58 14.11 -3.18
N ASP A 107 -9.11 15.33 -2.88
CA ASP A 107 -8.24 16.06 -3.78
C ASP A 107 -6.83 15.44 -3.79
N PHE A 108 -6.37 15.00 -4.96
CA PHE A 108 -5.12 14.25 -5.10
C PHE A 108 -3.90 15.12 -4.79
N GLU A 109 -3.94 16.40 -5.14
CA GLU A 109 -2.87 17.35 -4.81
C GLU A 109 -2.72 17.48 -3.29
N SER A 110 -3.83 17.79 -2.61
CA SER A 110 -3.86 17.99 -1.15
C SER A 110 -3.52 16.71 -0.39
N ALA A 111 -3.98 15.55 -0.88
CA ALA A 111 -3.78 14.25 -0.23
C ALA A 111 -2.30 13.84 -0.11
N PHE A 112 -1.45 14.28 -1.04
CA PHE A 112 -0.02 13.95 -1.07
C PHE A 112 0.89 15.17 -0.85
N SER A 113 0.33 16.35 -0.60
CA SER A 113 1.07 17.55 -0.23
C SER A 113 1.45 17.55 1.25
N GLY A 114 2.52 18.26 1.62
CA GLY A 114 2.90 18.46 3.02
C GLY A 114 3.40 17.20 3.77
N ILE A 115 3.58 16.06 3.08
CA ILE A 115 4.04 14.80 3.68
C ILE A 115 5.40 14.97 4.38
N LEU A 116 6.32 15.72 3.77
CA LEU A 116 7.63 16.05 4.37
C LEU A 116 7.50 16.75 5.72
N GLU A 117 6.60 17.73 5.82
CA GLU A 117 6.39 18.51 7.03
C GLU A 117 5.70 17.69 8.12
N ASN A 118 4.79 16.80 7.73
CA ASN A 118 4.05 15.95 8.64
C ASN A 118 4.91 14.82 9.23
N MET A 119 5.83 14.24 8.44
CA MET A 119 6.80 13.26 8.93
C MET A 119 7.75 13.85 9.98
N GLY A 120 8.11 15.14 9.87
CA GLY A 120 8.94 15.83 10.86
C GLY A 120 8.25 16.04 12.22
N LYS A 121 6.91 16.06 12.24
CA LYS A 121 6.10 16.28 13.46
C LYS A 121 5.71 14.98 14.18
N SER A 122 5.80 13.83 13.52
CA SER A 122 5.44 12.53 14.09
C SER A 122 6.59 11.78 14.77
N ASN A 123 7.71 12.45 15.08
CA ASN A 123 8.85 11.82 15.75
C ASN A 123 8.96 12.21 17.25
N PRO A 124 8.37 11.47 18.19
CA PRO A 124 8.89 11.39 19.54
C PRO A 124 10.05 10.38 19.54
N SER A 125 11.28 10.87 19.57
CA SER A 125 12.46 10.06 19.85
C SER A 125 12.42 9.52 21.28
N SER A 126 12.23 8.21 21.47
CA SER A 126 12.73 7.49 22.64
C SER A 126 12.84 5.98 22.40
N GLY A 127 13.95 5.58 21.80
CA GLY A 127 14.61 4.31 22.08
C GLY A 127 16.09 4.63 22.31
N GLU A 128 16.51 4.72 23.56
CA GLU A 128 17.89 5.01 23.95
C GLU A 128 18.91 4.01 23.34
N PRO A 129 20.16 4.44 23.10
CA PRO A 129 21.24 3.55 22.74
C PRO A 129 21.75 2.78 23.97
N ALA A 130 21.64 1.45 23.96
CA ALA A 130 22.32 0.61 24.95
C ALA A 130 23.84 0.69 24.75
N GLY A 131 24.50 1.40 25.66
CA GLY A 131 25.95 1.48 25.81
C GLY A 131 26.60 0.14 26.18
N LYS A 132 27.90 0.06 25.89
CA LYS A 132 28.76 -1.13 25.75
C LYS A 132 29.30 -1.74 27.06
N LYS A 133 29.62 -3.05 26.93
CA LYS A 133 30.79 -3.84 27.43
C LYS A 133 30.94 -4.22 28.91
N GLY A 134 31.11 -5.53 29.13
CA GLY A 134 31.87 -6.15 30.22
C GLY A 134 32.30 -7.57 29.81
N GLU A 135 33.60 -7.85 29.85
CA GLU A 135 34.29 -9.02 29.31
C GLU A 135 34.59 -10.09 30.39
N LYS A 136 34.56 -11.35 29.95
CA LYS A 136 35.05 -12.65 30.48
C LYS A 136 35.88 -12.67 31.79
N ASP A 137 35.61 -13.66 32.67
CA ASP A 137 36.60 -14.72 32.98
C ASP A 137 36.09 -15.92 33.80
N LYS A 138 36.82 -17.03 33.64
CA LYS A 138 36.54 -18.43 34.06
C LYS A 138 36.90 -18.75 35.53
N LYS A 139 36.18 -19.69 36.18
CA LYS A 139 36.72 -20.79 37.04
C LYS A 139 35.58 -21.68 37.59
N VAL A 140 35.49 -22.96 37.21
CA VAL A 140 35.99 -24.19 37.86
C VAL A 140 34.96 -24.92 38.76
N LEU A 141 34.49 -26.06 38.23
CA LEU A 141 34.32 -27.40 38.82
C LEU A 141 33.89 -27.55 40.31
N GLN A 142 32.74 -28.20 40.51
CA GLN A 142 32.63 -29.48 41.26
C GLN A 142 31.23 -30.12 41.11
N LYS A 143 31.20 -31.45 40.89
CA LYS A 143 29.99 -32.31 40.91
C LYS A 143 29.78 -32.89 42.35
N PRO A 144 28.80 -33.81 42.59
CA PRO A 144 27.66 -33.65 43.51
C PRO A 144 27.80 -34.53 44.78
N PRO A 145 26.73 -34.74 45.60
CA PRO A 145 25.93 -35.98 45.43
C PRO A 145 24.41 -35.80 45.72
N ILE A 146 23.56 -36.47 44.94
CA ILE A 146 22.72 -37.66 45.29
C ILE A 146 21.70 -37.42 46.41
N GLY A 147 20.42 -37.51 46.03
CA GLY A 147 19.24 -37.66 46.88
C GLY A 147 18.04 -37.95 45.99
#